data_AF-A0A929H2U9-F1
#
_entry.id   AF-A0A929H2U9-F1
#
_cell.length_a   1.000
_cell.length_b   1.000
_cell.length_c   1.000
_cell.angle_alpha   90.00
_cell.angle_beta   90.00
_cell.angle_gamma   90.00
#
_symmetry.space_group_name_H-M   'P 1'
#
loop_
_entity.id
_entity.type
_entity.pdbx_description
1 polymer ?
#
loop_
_entity_poly.entity_id
_entity_poly.type
_entity_poly.pdbx_seq_one_letter_code
_entity_poly.pdbx_strand_id
1 'polypeptide(L)'
;MDNIEGFYYYKLSNLFQAGAYCDFEIGKFDVFGLPEQEAKRFGIGTIWLGHYPDKFIQFQLGGYFGYNTGFIDYEDISNRGGIDYGIIVGPAFEYNNFGLAIHQHSGFAWYPDKNAEPDEFTYANTKIKIKLYLKF
;
A
#
# COMPACT_ATOMS: atom_id res chain seq x y z
N MET A 1 14.89 -3.60 1.08
CA MET A 1 13.46 -3.94 1.14
C MET A 1 12.97 -3.98 -0.28
N ASP A 2 12.54 -5.15 -0.71
CA ASP A 2 11.98 -5.35 -2.05
C ASP A 2 10.47 -5.25 -1.90
N ASN A 3 9.85 -4.29 -2.60
CA ASN A 3 8.41 -4.07 -2.56
C ASN A 3 7.87 -4.01 -4.00
N ILE A 4 6.88 -4.84 -4.29
CA ILE A 4 6.16 -4.88 -5.56
C ILE A 4 4.70 -4.53 -5.27
N GLU A 5 4.17 -3.53 -5.97
CA GLU A 5 2.75 -3.17 -5.88
C GLU A 5 2.10 -3.14 -7.25
N GLY A 6 0.93 -3.76 -7.33
CA GLY A 6 0.02 -3.67 -8.45
C GLY A 6 -1.19 -2.84 -8.07
N PHE A 7 -1.61 -1.93 -8.95
CA PHE A 7 -2.84 -1.17 -8.80
C PHE A 7 -3.70 -1.36 -10.04
N TYR A 8 -5.00 -1.57 -9.82
CA TYR A 8 -6.00 -1.53 -10.86
C TYR A 8 -7.04 -0.47 -10.51
N TYR A 9 -7.23 0.51 -11.37
CA TYR A 9 -8.20 1.59 -11.18
C TYR A 9 -9.29 1.54 -12.25
N TYR A 10 -10.52 1.79 -11.82
CA TYR A 10 -11.66 2.04 -12.67
C TYR A 10 -12.12 3.49 -12.50
N LYS A 11 -12.33 4.18 -13.63
CA LYS A 11 -12.80 5.57 -13.63
C LYS A 11 -14.31 5.61 -13.34
N LEU A 12 -14.68 6.11 -12.16
CA LEU A 12 -16.08 6.28 -11.76
C LEU A 12 -16.65 7.63 -12.22
N SER A 13 -15.82 8.68 -12.27
CA SER A 13 -16.18 9.98 -12.82
C SER A 13 -14.94 10.72 -13.33
N ASN A 14 -15.13 11.91 -13.90
CA ASN A 14 -14.02 12.77 -14.33
C ASN A 14 -13.13 13.27 -13.21
N LEU A 15 -13.48 13.07 -11.93
CA LEU A 15 -12.66 13.52 -10.80
C LEU A 15 -12.41 12.39 -9.79
N PHE A 16 -12.91 11.18 -10.04
CA PHE A 16 -12.88 10.10 -9.06
C PHE A 16 -12.65 8.73 -9.70
N GLN A 17 -11.76 7.97 -9.08
CA GLN A 17 -11.37 6.62 -9.48
C GLN A 17 -11.41 5.72 -8.25
N ALA A 18 -11.77 4.45 -8.45
CA ALA A 18 -11.69 3.44 -7.40
C ALA A 18 -11.26 2.10 -8.00
N GLY A 19 -10.72 1.21 -7.18
CA GLY A 19 -10.33 -0.10 -7.63
C GLY A 19 -9.66 -0.92 -6.54
N ALA A 20 -8.71 -1.76 -6.94
CA ALA A 20 -8.03 -2.69 -6.05
C ALA A 20 -6.52 -2.51 -6.12
N TYR A 21 -5.86 -2.86 -5.03
CA TYR A 21 -4.40 -2.96 -4.97
C TYR A 21 -3.98 -4.33 -4.46
N CYS A 22 -2.77 -4.69 -4.82
CA CYS A 22 -2.04 -5.83 -4.32
C CYS A 22 -0.61 -5.35 -4.01
N ASP A 23 -0.11 -5.58 -2.80
CA ASP A 23 1.27 -5.30 -2.43
C ASP A 23 1.96 -6.55 -1.92
N PHE A 24 3.23 -6.67 -2.26
CA PHE A 24 4.11 -7.71 -1.78
C PHE A 24 5.40 -7.09 -1.29
N GLU A 25 5.74 -7.30 -0.03
CA GLU A 25 6.90 -6.68 0.62
C GLU A 25 7.76 -7.76 1.27
N ILE A 26 9.04 -7.82 0.88
CA ILE A 26 10.07 -8.61 1.56
C ILE A 26 10.92 -7.67 2.40
N GLY A 27 10.90 -7.90 3.69
CA GLY A 27 11.60 -7.09 4.69
C GLY A 27 12.34 -7.95 5.70
N LYS A 28 13.22 -7.29 6.44
CA LYS A 28 13.78 -7.84 7.65
C LYS A 28 12.95 -7.32 8.83
N PHE A 29 12.64 -8.20 9.76
CA PHE A 29 11.72 -7.94 10.85
C PHE A 29 12.51 -8.05 12.15
N ASP A 30 12.57 -6.94 12.88
CA ASP A 30 13.04 -6.94 14.26
C ASP A 30 11.88 -7.41 15.15
N VAL A 31 12.01 -8.60 15.71
CA VAL A 31 11.06 -9.15 16.68
C VAL A 31 11.78 -9.16 18.01
N PHE A 32 11.25 -8.45 19.01
CA PHE A 32 11.88 -8.34 20.33
C PHE A 32 12.30 -9.72 20.88
N GLY A 33 13.61 -9.92 21.02
CA GLY A 33 14.18 -11.15 21.56
C GLY A 33 14.52 -12.24 20.54
N LEU A 34 14.36 -12.01 19.23
CA LEU A 34 14.79 -12.92 18.17
C LEU A 34 15.82 -12.26 17.23
N PRO A 35 16.77 -13.03 16.65
CA PRO A 35 17.63 -12.52 15.59
C PRO A 35 16.80 -12.08 14.38
N GLU A 36 17.21 -10.99 13.74
CA GLU A 36 16.58 -10.38 12.56
C GLU A 36 16.12 -11.45 11.54
N GLN A 37 14.82 -11.56 11.31
CA GLN A 37 14.23 -12.57 10.42
C GLN A 37 13.77 -11.95 9.10
N GLU A 38 13.89 -12.69 7.99
CA GLU A 38 13.21 -12.32 6.76
C GLU A 38 11.72 -12.65 6.89
N ALA A 39 10.85 -11.69 6.62
CA ALA A 39 9.43 -11.96 6.48
C ALA A 39 8.87 -11.33 5.20
N LYS A 40 7.77 -11.93 4.75
CA LYS A 40 7.08 -11.57 3.52
C LYS A 40 5.68 -11.12 3.88
N ARG A 41 5.25 -9.96 3.40
CA ARG A 41 3.87 -9.50 3.52
C ARG A 41 3.22 -9.54 2.16
N PHE A 42 2.01 -10.07 2.12
CA PHE A 42 1.11 -9.94 0.99
C PHE A 42 -0.13 -9.17 1.45
N GLY A 43 -0.45 -8.08 0.77
CA GLY A 43 -1.63 -7.28 1.03
C GLY A 43 -2.52 -7.18 -0.19
N ILE A 44 -3.83 -7.19 0.06
CA ILE A 44 -4.86 -6.95 -0.95
C ILE A 44 -5.94 -6.05 -0.37
N GLY A 45 -6.40 -5.11 -1.18
CA GLY A 45 -7.42 -4.19 -0.70
C GLY A 45 -8.05 -3.36 -1.79
N THR A 46 -8.84 -2.41 -1.32
CA THR A 46 -9.52 -1.41 -2.13
C THR A 46 -8.81 -0.07 -2.03
N ILE A 47 -8.85 0.69 -3.10
CA ILE A 47 -8.23 2.00 -3.21
C ILE A 47 -9.19 2.95 -3.92
N TRP A 48 -9.21 4.21 -3.49
CA TRP A 48 -9.95 5.27 -4.14
C TRP A 48 -9.10 6.53 -4.23
N LEU A 49 -9.22 7.25 -5.33
CA LEU A 49 -8.47 8.47 -5.62
C LEU A 49 -9.39 9.50 -6.28
N GLY A 50 -9.52 10.65 -5.63
CA GLY A 50 -9.96 11.88 -6.27
C GLY A 50 -8.79 12.55 -6.97
N HIS A 51 -9.04 13.22 -8.09
CA HIS A 51 -8.03 14.05 -8.77
C HIS A 51 -8.59 15.42 -9.14
N TYR A 52 -7.75 16.44 -9.02
CA TYR A 52 -8.10 17.82 -9.36
C TYR A 52 -6.84 18.66 -9.66
N PRO A 53 -6.87 19.57 -10.65
CA PRO A 53 -7.89 19.74 -11.68
C PRO A 53 -7.85 18.61 -12.73
N ASP A 54 -8.93 18.45 -13.52
CA ASP A 54 -8.98 17.53 -14.69
C ASP A 54 -8.12 18.09 -15.84
N LYS A 55 -6.80 18.00 -15.68
CA LYS A 55 -5.76 18.47 -16.60
C LYS A 55 -4.57 17.51 -16.58
N PHE A 56 -3.64 17.71 -17.51
CA PHE A 56 -2.43 16.88 -17.62
C PHE A 56 -1.60 16.84 -16.35
N ILE A 57 -1.52 17.96 -15.61
CA ILE A 57 -0.93 18.02 -14.28
C ILE A 57 -2.08 18.18 -13.30
N GLN A 58 -2.18 17.23 -12.38
CA GLN A 58 -3.26 17.15 -11.41
C GLN A 58 -2.71 16.77 -10.04
N PHE A 59 -3.49 17.04 -9.02
CA PHE A 59 -3.26 16.58 -7.66
C PHE A 59 -4.21 15.44 -7.36
N GLN A 60 -3.71 14.37 -6.76
CA GLN A 60 -4.50 13.21 -6.37
C GLN A 60 -4.57 13.13 -4.84
N LEU A 61 -5.75 12.84 -4.33
CA LEU A 61 -6.01 12.61 -2.91
C LEU A 61 -6.98 11.45 -2.78
N GLY A 62 -6.70 10.53 -1.88
CA GLY A 62 -7.58 9.42 -1.62
C GLY A 62 -7.13 8.57 -0.46
N GLY A 63 -7.58 7.33 -0.47
CA GLY A 63 -7.31 6.39 0.60
C GLY A 63 -7.37 4.96 0.13
N TYR A 64 -6.96 4.08 1.03
CA TYR A 64 -7.01 2.64 0.82
C TYR A 64 -7.43 1.95 2.10
N PHE A 65 -8.00 0.76 1.92
CA PHE A 65 -8.37 -0.15 2.98
C PHE A 65 -8.17 -1.57 2.47
N GLY A 66 -7.46 -2.40 3.22
CA GLY A 66 -7.14 -3.76 2.81
C GLY A 66 -6.89 -4.71 3.95
N TYR A 67 -6.53 -5.91 3.54
CA TYR A 67 -6.17 -7.02 4.39
C TYR A 67 -4.75 -7.47 4.03
N ASN A 68 -3.93 -7.66 5.05
CA ASN A 68 -2.56 -8.12 4.94
C ASN A 68 -2.41 -9.50 5.56
N THR A 69 -1.58 -10.34 4.96
CA THR A 69 -1.10 -11.57 5.57
C THR A 69 0.43 -11.55 5.61
N GLY A 70 0.98 -11.77 6.80
CA GLY A 70 2.41 -11.94 7.01
C GLY A 70 2.81 -13.41 6.98
N PHE A 71 3.96 -13.69 6.37
CA PHE A 71 4.63 -14.98 6.35
C PHE A 71 6.02 -14.80 6.95
N ILE A 72 6.28 -15.39 8.12
CA ILE A 72 7.61 -15.47 8.71
C ILE A 72 8.10 -16.90 8.49
N ASP A 73 9.29 -17.08 7.90
CA ASP A 73 9.88 -18.40 7.68
C ASP A 73 10.61 -18.87 8.95
N TYR A 74 9.88 -18.91 10.08
CA TYR A 74 10.40 -19.30 11.39
C TYR A 74 9.33 -20.02 12.22
N GLU A 75 9.65 -21.25 12.65
CA GLU A 75 8.91 -22.07 13.62
C GLU A 75 7.38 -22.11 13.46
N ASP A 76 6.87 -22.47 12.27
CA ASP A 76 5.43 -22.68 12.02
C ASP A 76 4.52 -21.47 12.32
N ILE A 77 5.09 -20.27 12.52
CA ILE A 77 4.34 -19.02 12.69
C ILE A 77 3.88 -18.53 11.31
N SER A 78 2.92 -19.25 10.75
CA SER A 78 2.34 -18.97 9.44
C SER A 78 0.93 -18.35 9.55
N ASN A 79 0.62 -17.43 8.63
CA ASN A 79 -0.71 -16.83 8.43
C ASN A 79 -1.21 -15.89 9.53
N ARG A 80 -0.54 -14.75 9.71
CA ARG A 80 -1.08 -13.67 10.56
C ARG A 80 -1.79 -12.63 9.70
N GLY A 81 -3.12 -12.59 9.84
CA GLY A 81 -3.99 -11.62 9.20
C GLY A 81 -3.97 -10.27 9.89
N GLY A 82 -3.94 -9.20 9.13
CA GLY A 82 -4.05 -7.83 9.61
C GLY A 82 -4.91 -6.98 8.67
N ILE A 83 -5.34 -5.83 9.17
CA ILE A 83 -6.05 -4.84 8.37
C ILE A 83 -5.13 -3.64 8.18
N ASP A 84 -5.04 -3.11 6.97
CA ASP A 84 -4.44 -1.81 6.73
C ASP A 84 -5.43 -0.80 6.19
N TYR A 85 -5.16 0.46 6.53
CA TYR A 85 -5.84 1.58 5.92
C TYR A 85 -4.92 2.80 5.94
N GLY A 86 -5.16 3.71 5.01
CA GLY A 86 -4.36 4.91 4.95
C GLY A 86 -4.85 5.91 3.92
N ILE A 87 -4.14 7.02 3.87
CA ILE A 87 -4.34 8.11 2.92
C ILE A 87 -3.23 8.11 1.88
N ILE A 88 -3.58 8.59 0.69
CA ILE A 88 -2.67 8.73 -0.44
C ILE A 88 -2.83 10.15 -0.95
N VAL A 89 -1.72 10.86 -1.10
CA VAL A 89 -1.74 12.23 -1.58
C VAL A 89 -0.51 12.54 -2.42
N GLY A 90 -0.69 13.28 -3.51
CA GLY A 90 0.43 13.84 -4.24
C GLY A 90 0.13 14.22 -5.69
N PRO A 91 1.11 14.77 -6.41
CA PRO A 91 0.93 15.15 -7.80
C PRO A 91 0.92 13.94 -8.73
N ALA A 92 0.16 14.06 -9.81
CA ALA A 92 0.19 13.16 -10.94
C ALA A 92 0.27 13.93 -12.26
N PHE A 93 0.96 13.33 -13.22
CA PHE A 93 1.00 13.72 -14.61
C PHE A 93 0.30 12.64 -15.43
N GLU A 94 -0.71 13.02 -16.19
CA GLU A 94 -1.44 12.12 -17.08
C GLU A 94 -1.40 12.66 -18.51
N TYR A 95 -1.03 11.81 -19.46
CA TYR A 95 -1.03 12.13 -20.89
C TYR A 95 -1.55 10.94 -21.69
N ASN A 96 -2.66 11.15 -22.42
CA ASN A 96 -3.41 10.06 -23.07
C ASN A 96 -3.74 8.93 -22.06
N ASN A 97 -3.31 7.71 -22.37
CA ASN A 97 -3.53 6.51 -21.56
C ASN A 97 -2.41 6.25 -20.55
N PHE A 98 -1.41 7.13 -20.45
CA PHE A 98 -0.28 6.95 -19.54
C PHE A 98 -0.37 7.92 -18.37
N GLY A 99 -0.04 7.44 -17.18
CA GLY A 99 0.02 8.23 -15.95
C GLY A 99 1.31 7.97 -15.17
N LEU A 100 1.87 9.03 -14.63
CA LEU A 100 2.95 9.03 -13.66
C LEU A 100 2.44 9.75 -12.41
N ALA A 101 2.57 9.16 -11.24
CA ALA A 101 2.22 9.80 -9.98
C ALA A 101 3.33 9.69 -8.94
N ILE A 102 3.48 10.73 -8.14
CA ILE A 102 4.32 10.72 -6.94
C ILE A 102 3.39 10.84 -5.76
N HIS A 103 3.24 9.76 -5.00
CA HIS A 103 2.31 9.71 -3.88
C HIS A 103 3.04 9.51 -2.56
N GLN A 104 2.71 10.36 -1.60
CA GLN A 104 2.92 10.07 -0.20
C GLN A 104 1.77 9.16 0.28
N HIS A 105 2.11 7.97 0.73
CA HIS A 105 1.23 7.06 1.42
C HIS A 105 1.47 7.22 2.91
N SER A 106 0.42 7.41 3.70
CA SER A 106 0.50 7.38 5.16
C SER A 106 -0.63 6.49 5.66
N GLY A 107 -0.29 5.42 6.37
CA GLY A 107 -1.28 4.45 6.81
C GLY A 107 -0.84 3.68 8.03
N PHE A 108 -1.82 2.96 8.58
CA PHE A 108 -1.69 2.14 9.77
C PHE A 108 -2.05 0.70 9.41
N ALA A 109 -1.26 -0.25 9.90
CA ALA A 109 -1.58 -1.66 9.82
C ALA A 109 -1.76 -2.21 11.24
N TRP A 110 -2.82 -2.99 11.43
CA TRP A 110 -3.16 -3.60 12.70
C TRP A 110 -3.29 -5.10 12.57
N TYR A 111 -2.71 -5.82 13.53
CA TYR A 111 -2.78 -7.27 13.64
C TYR A 111 -3.41 -7.62 15.01
N PRO A 112 -4.47 -8.44 15.06
CA PRO A 112 -5.20 -8.74 16.29
C PRO A 112 -4.43 -9.63 17.29
N ASP A 113 -3.39 -10.34 16.85
CA ASP A 113 -2.56 -11.20 17.71
C ASP A 113 -1.27 -10.49 18.14
N LYS A 114 -1.23 -10.06 19.40
CA LYS A 114 -0.15 -9.28 20.02
C LYS A 114 1.20 -9.99 20.10
N ASN A 115 1.24 -11.32 19.98
CA ASN A 115 2.44 -12.11 20.30
C ASN A 115 3.50 -12.13 19.18
N ALA A 116 3.33 -11.35 18.10
CA ALA A 116 4.37 -10.98 17.14
C ALA A 116 3.81 -9.86 16.24
N GLU A 117 3.41 -8.75 16.86
CA GLU A 117 3.27 -7.49 16.12
C GLU A 117 4.67 -7.12 15.64
N PRO A 118 4.91 -7.01 14.33
CA PRO A 118 6.19 -6.53 13.88
C PRO A 118 6.25 -5.02 14.14
N ASP A 119 7.17 -4.60 15.02
CA ASP A 119 7.26 -3.23 15.56
C ASP A 119 7.31 -2.16 14.45
N GLU A 120 7.84 -2.51 13.28
CA GLU A 120 7.92 -1.64 12.11
C GLU A 120 6.60 -1.45 11.35
N PHE A 121 5.58 -2.29 11.54
CA PHE A 121 4.32 -2.24 10.78
C PHE A 121 3.18 -1.59 11.56
N THR A 122 3.25 -1.58 12.89
CA THR A 122 2.21 -1.03 13.77
C THR A 122 2.18 0.50 13.75
N TYR A 123 3.18 1.17 13.18
CA TYR A 123 3.27 2.63 13.25
C TYR A 123 3.13 3.29 11.88
N ALA A 124 2.39 4.41 11.89
CA ALA A 124 2.08 5.31 10.79
C ALA A 124 3.23 5.43 9.77
N ASN A 125 3.28 4.52 8.81
CA ASN A 125 4.39 4.43 7.88
C ASN A 125 4.13 5.37 6.73
N THR A 126 4.92 6.43 6.69
CA THR A 126 4.89 7.38 5.59
C THR A 126 5.88 6.93 4.53
N LYS A 127 5.38 6.49 3.36
CA LYS A 127 6.20 6.07 2.22
C LYS A 127 5.97 7.01 1.04
N ILE A 128 7.04 7.46 0.38
CA ILE A 128 6.95 8.19 -0.89
C ILE A 128 7.10 7.16 -2.01
N LYS A 129 6.15 7.14 -2.95
CA LYS A 129 6.07 6.16 -4.03
C LYS A 129 5.95 6.84 -5.38
N ILE A 130 6.71 6.34 -6.35
CA ILE A 130 6.60 6.74 -7.75
C ILE A 130 5.82 5.62 -8.47
N LYS A 131 4.68 5.96 -9.07
CA LYS A 131 3.79 5.00 -9.74
C LYS A 131 3.70 5.31 -11.22
N LEU A 132 3.88 4.28 -12.05
CA LEU A 132 3.56 4.30 -13.47
C LEU A 132 2.30 3.48 -13.68
N TYR A 133 1.32 4.02 -14.40
CA TYR A 133 0.05 3.32 -14.65
C TYR A 133 -0.50 3.59 -16.05
N LEU A 134 -1.30 2.63 -16.52
CA LEU A 134 -2.09 2.76 -17.73
C LEU A 134 -3.56 3.02 -17.35
N LYS A 135 -4.20 3.91 -18.09
CA LYS A 135 -5.62 4.23 -17.98
C LYS A 135 -6.38 3.58 -19.13
N PHE A 136 -7.52 2.97 -18.81
CA PHE A 136 -8.44 2.33 -19.75
C PHE A 136 -9.83 2.94 -19.62
#